data_AF-A0A8T5FSZ7-F1
#
_entry.id   AF-A0A8T5FSZ7-F1
#
_cell.length_a   1.000
_cell.length_b   1.000
_cell.length_c   1.000
_cell.angle_alpha   90.00
_cell.angle_beta   90.00
_cell.angle_gamma   90.00
#
_symmetry.space_group_name_H-M   'P 1'
#
loop_
_entity.id
_entity.type
_entity.pdbx_description
1 polymer ?
#
loop_
_entity_poly.entity_id
_entity_poly.type
_entity_poly.pdbx_seq_one_letter_code
_entity_poly.pdbx_strand_id
1 'polypeptide(L)'
;MIEELTESALEEIKRADHSIYVSLKYTRTVDIIKNTIKRLISAMDISIILGLEYAKENKKLPNIPQSARQRATEIVRLYPQMKKSMDFYNRLKNIDRADFTKKEEYRKNVALIAKVGSKKVEVGQEELRDFFDITVVFSKALAEMTLQKKFFDTKKVSVVLPIKKIKKIPAPKKVVKTTKSGKKVVKKVIKKSYKLNPHAKHRFF
;
A
#
# COMPACT_ATOMS: atom_id res chain seq x y z
N MET A 1 3.73 -26.60 9.48
CA MET A 1 3.09 -25.34 9.94
C MET A 1 3.59 -24.11 9.19
N ILE A 2 4.87 -23.70 9.28
CA ILE A 2 5.38 -22.52 8.52
C ILE A 2 5.26 -22.71 6.99
N GLU A 3 5.61 -23.89 6.49
CA GLU A 3 5.51 -24.22 5.06
C GLU A 3 4.06 -24.17 4.56
N GLU A 4 3.13 -24.80 5.30
CA GLU A 4 1.69 -24.77 5.03
C GLU A 4 1.10 -23.35 5.03
N LEU A 5 1.48 -22.51 6.00
CA LEU A 5 1.07 -21.10 6.03
C LEU A 5 1.62 -20.32 4.83
N THR A 6 2.82 -20.65 4.38
CA THR A 6 3.44 -20.03 3.21
C THR A 6 2.67 -20.42 1.94
N GLU A 7 2.35 -21.70 1.78
CA GLU A 7 1.55 -22.20 0.65
C GLU A 7 0.15 -21.58 0.64
N SER A 8 -0.52 -21.53 1.79
CA SER A 8 -1.85 -20.93 1.93
C SER A 8 -1.86 -19.44 1.56
N ALA A 9 -0.85 -18.67 1.98
CA ALA A 9 -0.72 -17.26 1.59
C ALA A 9 -0.51 -17.11 0.06
N LEU A 10 0.29 -17.99 -0.54
CA LEU A 10 0.53 -17.99 -1.99
C LEU A 10 -0.71 -18.35 -2.79
N GLU A 11 -1.53 -19.29 -2.31
CA GLU A 11 -2.81 -19.62 -2.95
C GLU A 11 -3.76 -18.44 -2.97
N GLU A 12 -3.92 -17.71 -1.86
CA GLU A 12 -4.78 -16.54 -1.80
C GLU A 12 -4.30 -15.43 -2.74
N ILE A 13 -2.98 -15.24 -2.87
CA ILE A 13 -2.39 -14.33 -3.85
C ILE A 13 -2.71 -14.77 -5.28
N LYS A 14 -2.51 -16.05 -5.63
CA LYS A 14 -2.84 -16.58 -6.97
C LYS A 14 -4.32 -16.39 -7.31
N ARG A 15 -5.21 -16.63 -6.34
CA ARG A 15 -6.66 -16.42 -6.49
C ARG A 15 -7.01 -14.94 -6.67
N ALA A 16 -6.33 -14.04 -5.98
CA ALA A 16 -6.49 -12.60 -6.16
C ALA A 16 -6.02 -12.15 -7.56
N ASP A 17 -4.85 -12.61 -8.02
CA ASP A 17 -4.33 -12.31 -9.35
C ASP A 17 -5.27 -12.78 -10.45
N HIS A 18 -5.79 -14.02 -10.32
CA HIS A 18 -6.78 -14.55 -11.25
C HIS A 18 -8.05 -13.69 -11.28
N SER A 19 -8.56 -13.24 -10.13
CA SER A 19 -9.73 -12.36 -10.10
C SER A 19 -9.49 -11.02 -10.78
N ILE A 20 -8.31 -10.41 -10.61
CA ILE A 20 -7.93 -9.18 -11.31
C ILE A 20 -7.82 -9.42 -12.82
N TYR A 21 -7.20 -10.53 -13.23
CA TYR A 21 -7.05 -10.85 -14.64
C TYR A 21 -8.40 -11.10 -15.33
N VAL A 22 -9.31 -11.83 -14.69
CA VAL A 22 -10.65 -12.12 -15.22
C VAL A 22 -11.50 -10.84 -15.26
N SER A 23 -11.38 -9.94 -14.27
CA SER A 23 -12.15 -8.67 -14.27
C SER A 23 -11.76 -7.75 -15.42
N LEU A 24 -10.49 -7.75 -15.83
CA LEU A 24 -10.04 -6.99 -17.00
C LEU A 24 -10.72 -7.45 -18.30
N LYS A 25 -11.00 -8.76 -18.41
CA LYS A 25 -11.49 -9.38 -19.64
C LYS A 25 -13.01 -9.47 -19.73
N TYR A 26 -13.68 -9.92 -18.68
CA TYR A 26 -15.06 -10.40 -18.78
C TYR A 26 -16.02 -9.74 -17.80
N THR A 27 -15.59 -9.47 -16.57
CA THR A 27 -16.49 -9.10 -15.48
C THR A 27 -16.01 -7.85 -14.74
N ARG A 28 -16.43 -6.69 -15.25
CA ARG A 28 -16.13 -5.37 -14.66
C ARG A 28 -17.21 -4.97 -13.65
N THR A 29 -17.23 -5.67 -12.51
CA THR A 29 -18.20 -5.41 -11.43
C THR A 29 -17.50 -5.02 -10.14
N VAL A 30 -18.20 -4.24 -9.32
CA VAL A 30 -17.71 -3.81 -8.00
C VAL A 30 -17.60 -5.00 -7.04
N ASP A 31 -18.38 -6.05 -7.26
CA ASP A 31 -18.37 -7.26 -6.44
C ASP A 31 -17.04 -8.02 -6.57
N ILE A 32 -16.43 -8.06 -7.76
CA ILE A 32 -15.10 -8.67 -7.94
C ILE A 32 -14.02 -7.82 -7.28
N ILE A 33 -14.12 -6.49 -7.34
CA ILE A 33 -13.20 -5.59 -6.62
C ILE A 33 -13.27 -5.88 -5.13
N LYS A 34 -14.49 -5.97 -4.56
CA LYS A 34 -14.69 -6.26 -3.14
C LYS A 34 -14.16 -7.64 -2.75
N ASN A 35 -14.47 -8.66 -3.55
CA ASN A 35 -13.96 -10.02 -3.30
C ASN A 35 -12.43 -10.09 -3.37
N THR A 36 -11.82 -9.39 -4.32
CA THR A 36 -10.36 -9.31 -4.44
C THR A 36 -9.74 -8.64 -3.21
N ILE A 37 -10.32 -7.52 -2.73
CA ILE A 37 -9.86 -6.86 -1.50
C ILE A 37 -9.91 -7.82 -0.31
N LYS A 38 -10.99 -8.60 -0.15
CA LYS A 38 -11.09 -9.61 0.92
C LYS A 38 -9.99 -10.67 0.84
N ARG A 39 -9.67 -11.15 -0.36
CA ARG A 39 -8.57 -12.12 -0.57
C ARG A 39 -7.21 -11.51 -0.25
N LEU A 40 -6.97 -10.25 -0.62
CA LEU A 40 -5.74 -9.55 -0.24
C LEU A 40 -5.61 -9.40 1.28
N ILE A 41 -6.70 -9.05 1.97
CA ILE A 41 -6.73 -9.01 3.46
C ILE A 41 -6.40 -10.39 4.03
N SER A 42 -7.00 -11.46 3.50
CA SER A 42 -6.75 -12.84 3.92
C SER A 42 -5.28 -13.23 3.74
N ALA A 43 -4.70 -12.97 2.57
CA ALA A 43 -3.29 -13.23 2.29
C ALA A 43 -2.35 -12.50 3.26
N MET A 44 -2.65 -11.23 3.57
CA MET A 44 -1.91 -10.46 4.56
C MET A 44 -2.07 -11.03 5.97
N ASP A 45 -3.27 -11.47 6.37
CA ASP A 45 -3.53 -12.09 7.67
C ASP A 45 -2.72 -13.39 7.84
N ILE A 46 -2.71 -14.26 6.83
CA ILE A 46 -1.93 -15.51 6.84
C ILE A 46 -0.44 -15.19 6.91
N SER A 47 0.02 -14.19 6.14
CA SER A 47 1.43 -13.75 6.16
C SER A 47 1.84 -13.19 7.53
N ILE A 48 0.96 -12.42 8.19
CA ILE A 48 1.18 -11.93 9.55
C ILE A 48 1.33 -13.10 10.53
N ILE A 49 0.48 -14.11 10.44
CA ILE A 49 0.57 -15.31 11.27
C ILE A 49 1.90 -16.03 11.04
N LEU A 50 2.30 -16.21 9.78
CA LEU A 50 3.61 -16.78 9.41
C LEU A 50 4.77 -16.05 10.10
N GLY A 51 4.78 -14.71 10.07
CA GLY A 51 5.81 -13.90 10.73
C GLY A 51 5.81 -14.02 12.26
N LEU A 52 4.64 -14.17 12.87
CA LEU A 52 4.51 -14.34 14.33
C LEU A 52 4.89 -15.75 14.77
N GLU A 53 4.57 -16.77 13.98
CA GLU A 53 4.98 -18.16 14.25
C GLU A 53 6.49 -18.28 14.21
N TYR A 54 7.15 -17.67 13.21
CA TYR A 54 8.60 -17.59 13.17
C TYR A 54 9.18 -16.84 14.38
N ALA A 55 8.55 -15.76 14.83
CA ALA A 55 8.99 -15.05 16.03
C ALA A 55 8.83 -15.89 17.31
N LYS A 56 7.78 -16.72 17.39
CA LYS A 56 7.53 -17.66 18.49
C LYS A 56 8.55 -18.80 18.49
N GLU A 57 8.85 -19.40 17.34
CA GLU A 57 9.92 -20.41 17.20
C GLU A 57 11.29 -19.85 17.64
N ASN A 58 11.56 -18.58 17.31
CA ASN A 58 12.77 -17.87 17.75
C ASN A 58 12.70 -17.34 19.19
N LYS A 59 11.70 -17.73 19.98
CA LYS A 59 11.48 -17.32 21.39
C LYS A 59 11.38 -15.80 21.61
N LYS A 60 11.08 -15.02 20.57
CA LYS A 60 10.84 -13.57 20.66
C LYS A 60 9.43 -13.23 21.14
N LEU A 61 8.52 -14.19 21.08
CA LEU A 61 7.13 -14.04 21.48
C LEU A 61 6.65 -15.31 22.22
N PRO A 62 6.01 -15.19 23.40
CA PRO A 62 5.57 -16.36 24.17
C PRO A 62 4.33 -17.02 23.56
N ASN A 63 3.38 -16.24 23.04
CA ASN A 63 2.17 -16.75 22.41
C ASN A 63 1.67 -15.81 21.31
N ILE A 64 0.96 -16.35 20.32
CA ILE A 64 0.39 -15.59 19.22
C ILE A 64 -0.97 -15.02 19.63
N PRO A 65 -1.18 -13.70 19.51
CA PRO A 65 -2.48 -13.10 19.80
C PRO A 65 -3.59 -13.59 18.87
N GLN A 66 -4.78 -13.84 19.43
CA GLN A 66 -5.95 -14.27 18.67
C GLN A 66 -6.58 -13.12 17.86
N SER A 67 -6.49 -11.88 18.34
CA SER A 67 -7.06 -10.72 17.66
C SER A 67 -6.18 -10.23 16.52
N ALA A 68 -6.75 -10.06 15.33
CA ALA A 68 -6.06 -9.51 14.16
C ALA A 68 -5.42 -8.13 14.42
N ARG A 69 -6.06 -7.31 15.28
CA ARG A 69 -5.51 -6.00 15.65
C ARG A 69 -4.25 -6.14 16.51
N GLN A 70 -4.27 -7.06 17.47
CA GLN A 70 -3.12 -7.33 18.32
C GLN A 70 -1.97 -7.94 17.51
N ARG A 71 -2.27 -8.86 16.59
CA ARG A 71 -1.26 -9.41 15.66
C ARG A 71 -0.56 -8.32 14.85
N ALA A 72 -1.31 -7.36 14.32
CA ALA A 72 -0.73 -6.25 13.58
C ALA A 72 0.19 -5.38 14.46
N THR A 73 -0.21 -5.09 15.71
CA THR A 73 0.63 -4.33 16.65
C THR A 73 1.93 -5.07 16.98
N GLU A 74 1.86 -6.37 17.25
CA GLU A 74 3.06 -7.18 17.55
C GLU A 74 4.01 -7.28 16.36
N ILE A 75 3.50 -7.41 15.13
CA ILE A 75 4.34 -7.37 13.93
C ILE A 75 5.07 -6.03 13.80
N VAL A 76 4.41 -4.89 14.05
CA VAL A 76 5.09 -3.58 14.01
C VAL A 76 6.15 -3.47 15.10
N ARG A 77 5.89 -4.03 16.28
CA ARG A 77 6.85 -4.06 17.39
C ARG A 77 8.09 -4.88 17.06
N LEU A 78 7.92 -6.06 16.46
CA LEU A 78 9.00 -6.97 16.08
C LEU A 78 9.75 -6.49 14.83
N TYR A 79 9.01 -5.93 13.88
CA TYR A 79 9.51 -5.54 12.56
C TYR A 79 9.03 -4.12 12.19
N PRO A 80 9.65 -3.07 12.75
CA PRO A 80 9.25 -1.68 12.49
C PRO A 80 9.27 -1.28 11.01
N GLN A 81 10.11 -1.92 10.19
CA GLN A 81 10.17 -1.70 8.75
C GLN A 81 8.86 -2.04 8.03
N MET A 82 8.03 -2.92 8.60
CA MET A 82 6.75 -3.35 8.05
C MET A 82 5.58 -2.43 8.42
N LYS A 83 5.84 -1.34 9.16
CA LYS A 83 4.80 -0.38 9.58
C LYS A 83 3.94 0.11 8.42
N LYS A 84 4.56 0.43 7.27
CA LYS A 84 3.83 0.89 6.08
C LYS A 84 2.86 -0.16 5.55
N SER A 85 3.26 -1.43 5.55
CA SER A 85 2.41 -2.55 5.14
C SER A 85 1.27 -2.77 6.13
N MET A 86 1.50 -2.56 7.43
CA MET A 86 0.43 -2.64 8.44
C MET A 86 -0.56 -1.47 8.35
N ASP A 87 -0.07 -0.25 8.07
CA ASP A 87 -0.91 0.91 7.79
C ASP A 87 -1.79 0.65 6.54
N PHE A 88 -1.23 -0.02 5.52
CA PHE A 88 -1.95 -0.45 4.33
C PHE A 88 -2.99 -1.55 4.61
N TYR A 89 -2.64 -2.58 5.39
CA TYR A 89 -3.57 -3.63 5.83
C TYR A 89 -4.80 -3.04 6.55
N ASN A 90 -4.57 -2.09 7.46
CA ASN A 90 -5.66 -1.38 8.13
C ASN A 90 -6.51 -0.57 7.16
N ARG A 91 -5.89 0.07 6.15
CA ARG A 91 -6.61 0.77 5.08
C ARG A 91 -7.51 -0.18 4.29
N LEU A 92 -7.03 -1.38 3.90
CA LEU A 92 -7.85 -2.36 3.19
C LEU A 92 -9.06 -2.80 4.02
N LYS A 93 -8.87 -3.08 5.31
CA LYS A 93 -9.98 -3.44 6.21
C LYS A 93 -11.01 -2.33 6.35
N ASN A 94 -10.56 -1.08 6.39
CA ASN A 94 -11.46 0.06 6.44
C ASN A 94 -12.26 0.19 5.14
N ILE A 95 -11.66 -0.13 3.98
CA ILE A 95 -12.36 -0.13 2.69
C ILE A 95 -13.39 -1.27 2.62
N ASP A 96 -13.04 -2.49 3.05
CA ASP A 96 -13.98 -3.63 3.03
C ASP A 96 -15.20 -3.43 3.95
N ARG A 97 -14.98 -2.79 5.11
CA ARG A 97 -16.02 -2.47 6.09
C ARG A 97 -16.86 -1.24 5.75
N ALA A 98 -16.34 -0.34 4.91
CA ALA A 98 -17.04 0.89 4.58
C ALA A 98 -18.25 0.62 3.70
N ASP A 99 -19.28 1.46 3.86
CA ASP A 99 -20.38 1.52 2.90
C ASP A 99 -19.83 1.97 1.55
N PHE A 100 -20.23 1.25 0.51
CA PHE A 100 -19.74 1.48 -0.84
C PHE A 100 -20.89 1.79 -1.80
N THR A 101 -20.59 2.62 -2.78
CA THR A 101 -21.46 2.88 -3.92
C THR A 101 -20.79 2.36 -5.18
N LYS A 102 -21.60 1.86 -6.10
CA LYS A 102 -21.16 1.30 -7.38
C LYS A 102 -21.09 2.43 -8.42
N LYS A 103 -19.99 2.50 -9.17
CA LYS A 103 -19.83 3.45 -10.29
C LYS A 103 -19.42 2.70 -11.55
N GLU A 104 -20.08 3.02 -12.66
CA GLU A 104 -19.74 2.55 -14.00
C GLU A 104 -19.58 1.02 -14.11
N GLU A 105 -20.48 0.26 -13.48
CA GLU A 105 -20.53 -1.19 -13.65
C GLU A 105 -20.68 -1.57 -15.14
N TYR A 106 -20.06 -2.70 -15.50
CA TYR A 106 -20.03 -3.23 -16.87
C TYR A 106 -19.27 -2.35 -17.87
N ARG A 107 -18.57 -1.29 -17.41
CA ARG A 107 -17.73 -0.42 -18.24
C ARG A 107 -16.26 -0.47 -17.82
N LYS A 108 -15.38 0.09 -18.66
CA LYS A 108 -13.91 0.07 -18.46
C LYS A 108 -13.48 0.74 -17.16
N ASN A 109 -14.16 1.80 -16.73
CA ASN A 109 -13.81 2.55 -15.51
C ASN A 109 -14.67 2.16 -14.31
N VAL A 110 -15.00 0.87 -14.18
CA VAL A 110 -15.71 0.38 -12.98
C VAL A 110 -14.91 0.75 -11.74
N ALA A 111 -15.60 1.36 -10.77
CA ALA A 111 -14.98 1.76 -9.53
C ALA A 111 -15.88 1.52 -8.32
N LEU A 112 -15.26 1.07 -7.24
CA LEU A 112 -15.85 0.99 -5.91
C LEU A 112 -15.61 2.33 -5.21
N ILE A 113 -16.67 3.05 -4.86
CA ILE A 113 -16.57 4.29 -4.09
C ILE A 113 -16.88 3.96 -2.63
N ALA A 114 -15.85 3.79 -1.80
CA ALA A 114 -15.99 3.54 -0.37
C ALA A 114 -16.05 4.86 0.40
N LYS A 115 -17.00 4.98 1.33
CA LYS A 115 -17.07 6.10 2.28
C LYS A 115 -16.34 5.72 3.56
N VAL A 116 -15.06 6.09 3.67
CA VAL A 116 -14.26 5.86 4.88
C VAL A 116 -14.32 7.14 5.73
N GLY A 117 -15.25 7.17 6.68
CA GLY A 117 -15.55 8.37 7.46
C GLY A 117 -16.03 9.50 6.56
N SER A 118 -15.37 10.66 6.63
CA SER A 118 -15.70 11.85 5.81
C SER A 118 -15.11 11.81 4.39
N LYS A 119 -14.25 10.82 4.08
CA LYS A 119 -13.51 10.77 2.80
C LYS A 119 -14.11 9.72 1.88
N LYS A 120 -14.28 10.07 0.61
CA LYS A 120 -14.61 9.13 -0.47
C LYS A 120 -13.31 8.59 -1.04
N VAL A 121 -13.17 7.27 -1.07
CA VAL A 121 -12.05 6.57 -1.69
C VAL A 121 -12.59 5.82 -2.90
N GLU A 122 -12.08 6.17 -4.08
CA GLU A 122 -12.39 5.46 -5.32
C GLU A 122 -11.34 4.36 -5.53
N VAL A 123 -11.80 3.13 -5.80
CA VAL A 123 -10.95 1.98 -6.07
C VAL A 123 -11.38 1.40 -7.41
N GLY A 124 -10.59 1.66 -8.45
CA GLY A 124 -10.72 1.05 -9.77
C GLY A 124 -9.82 -0.17 -9.93
N GLN A 125 -9.64 -0.58 -11.19
CA GLN A 125 -8.79 -1.73 -11.54
C GLN A 125 -7.29 -1.43 -11.35
N GLU A 126 -6.86 -0.19 -11.63
CA GLU A 126 -5.47 0.23 -11.46
C GLU A 126 -5.07 0.22 -9.97
N GLU A 127 -5.89 0.82 -9.12
CA GLU A 127 -5.66 0.81 -7.67
C GLU A 127 -5.68 -0.61 -7.10
N LEU A 128 -6.55 -1.47 -7.63
CA LEU A 128 -6.60 -2.87 -7.21
C LEU A 128 -5.31 -3.63 -7.56
N ARG A 129 -4.69 -3.30 -8.70
CA ARG A 129 -3.38 -3.86 -9.06
C ARG A 129 -2.27 -3.36 -8.14
N ASP A 130 -2.26 -2.06 -7.82
CA ASP A 130 -1.33 -1.50 -6.85
C ASP A 130 -1.47 -2.19 -5.48
N PHE A 131 -2.71 -2.47 -5.05
CA PHE A 131 -2.98 -3.17 -3.79
C PHE A 131 -2.45 -4.60 -3.80
N PHE A 132 -2.60 -5.30 -4.92
CA PHE A 132 -2.05 -6.62 -5.13
C PHE A 132 -0.52 -6.61 -5.04
N ASP A 133 0.15 -5.69 -5.75
CA ASP A 133 1.61 -5.61 -5.77
C ASP A 133 2.19 -5.34 -4.37
N ILE A 134 1.57 -4.45 -3.58
CA ILE A 134 1.99 -4.20 -2.19
C ILE A 134 1.82 -5.46 -1.33
N THR A 135 0.73 -6.19 -1.51
CA THR A 135 0.45 -7.43 -0.77
C THR A 135 1.49 -8.50 -1.08
N VAL A 136 1.83 -8.69 -2.36
CA VAL A 136 2.86 -9.64 -2.80
C VAL A 136 4.22 -9.29 -2.21
N VAL A 137 4.62 -8.02 -2.24
CA VAL A 137 5.90 -7.57 -1.67
C VAL A 137 5.95 -7.87 -0.17
N PHE A 138 4.86 -7.62 0.55
CA PHE A 138 4.79 -7.90 1.98
C PHE A 138 4.88 -9.40 2.30
N SER A 139 4.10 -10.24 1.61
CA SER A 139 4.10 -11.69 1.82
C SER A 139 5.45 -12.31 1.47
N LYS A 140 6.09 -11.86 0.38
CA LYS A 140 7.44 -12.30 0.00
C LYS A 140 8.48 -11.94 1.05
N ALA A 141 8.47 -10.70 1.54
CA ALA A 141 9.41 -10.26 2.56
C ALA A 141 9.34 -11.14 3.83
N LEU A 142 8.13 -11.53 4.24
CA LEU A 142 7.96 -12.43 5.39
C LEU A 142 8.38 -13.87 5.09
N ALA A 143 8.04 -14.41 3.92
CA ALA A 143 8.45 -15.76 3.52
C ALA A 143 9.99 -15.90 3.40
N GLU A 144 10.66 -14.89 2.85
CA GLU A 144 12.13 -14.87 2.77
C GLU A 144 12.78 -14.83 4.16
N MET A 145 12.17 -14.11 5.10
CA MET A 145 12.64 -14.04 6.49
C MET A 145 12.46 -15.38 7.23
N THR A 146 11.38 -16.11 6.99
CA THR A 146 11.10 -17.36 7.70
C THR A 146 11.92 -18.54 7.17
N LEU A 147 12.17 -18.61 5.86
CA LEU A 147 12.75 -19.82 5.26
C LEU A 147 14.27 -19.84 5.16
N GLN A 148 14.98 -18.70 5.27
CA GLN A 148 16.46 -18.57 5.13
C GLN A 148 17.08 -19.31 3.90
N LYS A 149 16.26 -19.87 3.01
CA LYS A 149 16.59 -20.43 1.71
C LYS A 149 16.11 -19.43 0.67
N LYS A 150 16.98 -19.09 -0.28
CA LYS A 150 16.66 -18.21 -1.42
C LYS A 150 15.37 -18.71 -2.09
N PHE A 151 14.29 -17.96 -1.92
CA PHE A 151 12.97 -18.32 -2.43
C PHE A 151 12.94 -18.07 -3.96
N PHE A 152 13.23 -19.15 -4.72
CA PHE A 152 13.05 -19.43 -6.16
C PHE A 152 13.58 -18.48 -7.27
N ASP A 153 14.15 -19.14 -8.28
CA ASP A 153 14.62 -18.64 -9.58
C ASP A 153 13.79 -17.48 -10.17
N THR A 154 14.45 -16.34 -10.26
CA THR A 154 13.97 -15.02 -10.70
C THR A 154 13.54 -14.93 -12.18
N LYS A 155 13.49 -16.03 -12.94
CA LYS A 155 13.28 -15.98 -14.40
C LYS A 155 11.82 -15.94 -14.88
N LYS A 156 10.81 -16.05 -14.01
CA LYS A 156 9.39 -15.98 -14.43
C LYS A 156 8.48 -15.00 -13.68
N VAL A 157 9.01 -14.21 -12.75
CA VAL A 157 8.27 -13.06 -12.21
C VAL A 157 9.20 -11.85 -12.21
N SER A 158 9.18 -11.10 -13.32
CA SER A 158 9.76 -9.76 -13.38
C SER A 158 8.94 -8.82 -12.50
N VAL A 159 9.19 -8.85 -11.20
CA VAL A 159 8.83 -7.73 -10.33
C VAL A 159 9.81 -6.61 -10.66
N VAL A 160 9.49 -5.86 -11.71
CA VAL A 160 10.06 -4.53 -11.90
C VAL A 160 9.46 -3.72 -10.77
N LEU A 161 10.21 -3.49 -9.69
CA LEU A 161 9.85 -2.47 -8.71
C LEU A 161 9.60 -1.17 -9.49
N PRO A 162 8.38 -0.60 -9.52
CA PRO A 162 8.27 0.79 -9.87
C PRO A 162 8.72 1.55 -8.61
N ILE A 163 10.04 1.60 -8.37
CA ILE A 163 10.59 2.83 -7.82
C ILE A 163 10.33 3.84 -8.94
N LYS A 164 9.13 4.46 -8.96
CA LYS A 164 8.96 5.74 -9.64
C LYS A 164 10.11 6.57 -9.08
N LYS A 165 11.16 6.77 -9.89
CA LYS A 165 12.23 7.72 -9.60
C LYS A 165 11.49 8.95 -9.14
N ILE A 166 11.64 9.30 -7.85
CA ILE A 166 11.18 10.59 -7.36
C ILE A 166 11.79 11.58 -8.34
N LYS A 167 10.98 12.24 -9.17
CA LYS A 167 11.48 13.28 -10.06
C LYS A 167 12.24 14.21 -9.13
N LYS A 168 13.57 14.30 -9.29
CA LYS A 168 14.39 15.25 -8.55
C LYS A 168 13.64 16.57 -8.64
N ILE A 169 13.18 17.09 -7.50
CA ILE A 169 12.71 18.46 -7.42
C ILE A 169 13.87 19.27 -8.01
N PRO A 170 13.68 20.03 -9.10
CA PRO A 170 14.77 20.80 -9.66
C PRO A 170 15.28 21.70 -8.54
N ALA A 171 16.59 21.60 -8.27
CA ALA A 171 17.25 22.43 -7.28
C ALA A 171 16.85 23.89 -7.54
N PRO A 172 16.52 24.68 -6.50
CA PRO A 172 16.21 26.08 -6.70
C PRO A 172 17.40 26.74 -7.39
N LYS A 173 17.18 27.27 -8.60
CA LYS A 173 18.20 28.06 -9.30
C LYS A 173 18.61 29.19 -8.37
N LYS A 174 19.88 29.22 -7.96
CA LYS A 174 20.48 30.38 -7.29
C LYS A 174 20.43 31.54 -8.27
N VAL A 175 19.47 32.43 -8.11
CA VAL A 175 19.51 33.74 -8.77
C VAL A 175 20.55 34.55 -8.01
N VAL A 176 21.75 34.64 -8.56
CA VAL A 176 22.78 35.57 -8.11
C VAL A 176 22.32 36.97 -8.50
N LYS A 177 21.80 37.73 -7.53
CA LYS A 177 21.71 39.19 -7.67
C LYS A 177 23.06 39.77 -7.24
N THR A 178 23.83 40.25 -8.20
CA THR A 178 24.91 41.19 -7.94
C THR A 178 24.30 42.50 -7.43
N THR A 179 24.62 42.87 -6.21
CA THR A 179 24.49 44.26 -5.76
C THR A 179 25.88 44.72 -5.35
N LYS A 180 26.30 45.84 -5.94
CA LYS A 180 27.53 46.54 -5.59
C LYS A 180 27.45 46.95 -4.13
N SER A 181 28.60 46.92 -3.44
CA SER A 181 28.88 47.40 -2.08
C SER A 181 28.70 46.38 -0.94
N GLY A 182 29.76 46.29 -0.13
CA GLY A 182 30.00 45.21 0.81
C GLY A 182 29.16 45.25 2.09
N LYS A 183 28.75 44.07 2.54
CA LYS A 183 28.95 43.50 3.89
C LYS A 183 28.08 42.24 4.05
N LYS A 184 28.66 41.18 4.63
CA LYS A 184 27.96 39.94 5.02
C LYS A 184 26.98 40.24 6.16
N VAL A 185 25.72 39.81 6.04
CA VAL A 185 24.86 39.50 7.19
C VAL A 185 24.04 38.25 6.86
N VAL A 186 24.24 37.19 7.64
CA VAL A 186 23.37 36.00 7.66
C VAL A 186 22.10 36.35 8.41
N LYS A 187 20.94 36.30 7.76
CA LYS A 187 19.62 36.30 8.44
C LYS A 187 18.74 35.19 7.88
N LYS A 188 18.50 34.17 8.70
CA LYS A 188 17.40 33.19 8.53
C LYS A 188 16.10 33.94 8.82
N VAL A 189 15.24 34.10 7.81
CA VAL A 189 13.84 34.50 8.00
C VAL A 189 12.99 33.60 7.10
N ILE A 190 12.32 32.61 7.69
CA ILE A 190 11.27 31.85 7.03
C ILE A 190 10.01 32.73 7.09
N LYS A 191 9.72 33.46 6.02
CA LYS A 191 8.37 34.00 5.77
C LYS A 191 7.70 33.10 4.74
N LYS A 192 6.78 32.25 5.19
CA LYS A 192 5.76 31.67 4.30
C LYS A 192 4.78 32.79 3.95
N SER A 193 4.96 33.42 2.80
CA SER A 193 3.91 34.21 2.16
C SER A 193 3.29 33.34 1.06
N TYR A 194 2.06 32.88 1.26
CA TYR A 194 1.28 32.27 0.20
C TYR A 194 0.88 33.38 -0.78
N LYS A 195 1.34 33.31 -2.04
CA LYS A 195 0.71 34.06 -3.11
C LYS A 195 -0.59 33.35 -3.46
N LEU A 196 -1.72 34.00 -3.22
CA LEU A 196 -3.03 33.54 -3.68
C LEU A 196 -2.98 33.40 -5.21
N ASN A 197 -3.55 32.32 -5.73
CA ASN A 197 -3.65 32.07 -7.16
C ASN A 197 -4.47 33.19 -7.82
N PRO A 198 -3.91 33.97 -8.78
CA PRO A 198 -4.64 35.04 -9.46
C PRO A 198 -5.86 34.54 -10.26
N HIS A 199 -5.99 33.24 -10.50
CA HIS A 199 -7.15 32.62 -11.15
C HIS A 199 -8.28 32.19 -10.19
N ALA A 200 -8.20 32.50 -8.89
CA ALA A 200 -9.25 32.13 -7.93
C ALA A 200 -10.47 33.08 -7.89
N LYS A 201 -10.57 34.09 -8.77
CA LYS A 201 -11.58 35.15 -8.67
C LYS A 201 -12.94 34.92 -9.35
N HIS A 202 -13.22 33.77 -9.98
CA HIS A 202 -14.50 33.58 -10.70
C HIS A 202 -15.27 32.30 -10.38
N ARG A 203 -15.27 31.85 -9.12
CA ARG A 203 -16.18 30.77 -8.71
C ARG A 203 -16.80 30.99 -7.33
N PHE A 204 -17.29 32.19 -7.04
CA PHE A 204 -18.30 32.43 -6.01
C PHE A 204 -19.00 33.76 -6.29
N PHE A 205 -20.08 33.69 -7.05
CA PHE A 205 -21.35 34.44 -6.90
C PHE A 205 -22.42 33.59 -7.58
#